data_AF-A0A4R0JN72-F1
#
_entry.id   AF-A0A4R0JN72-F1
#
_cell.length_a   1.000
_cell.length_b   1.000
_cell.length_c   1.000
_cell.angle_alpha   90.00
_cell.angle_beta   90.00
_cell.angle_gamma   90.00
#
_symmetry.space_group_name_H-M   'P 1'
#
loop_
_entity.id
_entity.type
_entity.pdbx_description
1 polymer ?
#
loop_
_entity_poly.entity_id
_entity_poly.type
_entity_poly.pdbx_seq_one_letter_code
_entity_poly.pdbx_strand_id
1 'polypeptide(L)'
;AGSPYSATHESVRVRPRPATTQQPRAVTSYRLVGQAMGILMERFDLDGDRAFTILKRYSQDNNRKLRDVAQQLIDTRKLPANQNSSTNRLLAPEPVV
;
A
#
# COMPACT_ATOMS: atom_id res chain seq x y z
N ALA A 1 -33.02 22.45 -50.15
CA ALA A 1 -32.43 23.27 -49.08
C ALA A 1 -32.61 22.54 -47.76
N GLY A 2 -31.51 22.33 -47.01
CA GLY A 2 -31.52 21.94 -45.59
C GLY A 2 -31.55 20.44 -45.26
N SER A 3 -30.39 19.77 -45.28
CA SER A 3 -30.22 18.47 -44.62
C SER A 3 -30.17 18.64 -43.09
N PRO A 4 -31.01 17.95 -42.29
CA PRO A 4 -30.91 18.00 -40.83
C PRO A 4 -29.83 17.03 -40.34
N TYR A 5 -28.57 17.49 -40.35
CA TYR A 5 -27.46 16.80 -39.70
C TYR A 5 -27.59 16.91 -38.17
N SER A 6 -27.52 15.75 -37.52
CA SER A 6 -26.82 15.48 -36.26
C SER A 6 -27.14 16.34 -35.04
N ALA A 7 -27.99 15.81 -34.16
CA ALA A 7 -27.89 16.05 -32.73
C ALA A 7 -27.81 14.69 -32.01
N THR A 8 -26.63 14.07 -32.09
CA THR A 8 -26.23 13.00 -31.17
C THR A 8 -26.23 13.60 -29.78
N HIS A 9 -27.23 13.23 -28.97
CA HIS A 9 -27.27 13.55 -27.56
C HIS A 9 -26.15 12.75 -26.87
N GLU A 10 -24.93 13.26 -26.91
CA GLU A 10 -23.84 12.81 -26.06
C GLU A 10 -24.21 13.15 -24.61
N SER A 11 -24.98 12.24 -24.00
CA SER A 11 -25.31 12.34 -22.60
C SER A 11 -24.08 11.94 -21.80
N VAL A 12 -23.58 12.93 -21.07
CA VAL A 12 -22.38 12.91 -20.24
C VAL A 12 -22.25 11.58 -19.48
N ARG A 13 -21.14 10.87 -19.73
CA ARG A 13 -20.72 9.76 -18.87
C ARG A 13 -20.23 10.37 -17.56
N VAL A 14 -21.09 10.43 -16.56
CA VAL A 14 -20.67 10.70 -15.18
C VAL A 14 -19.73 9.57 -14.78
N ARG A 15 -18.43 9.83 -14.80
CA ARG A 15 -17.44 8.92 -14.22
C ARG A 15 -17.64 9.01 -12.70
N PRO A 16 -17.97 7.91 -12.00
CA PRO A 16 -18.02 7.96 -10.54
C PRO A 16 -16.61 8.34 -10.05
N ARG A 17 -16.50 9.50 -9.41
CA ARG A 17 -15.35 9.78 -8.56
C ARG A 17 -15.40 8.74 -7.44
N PRO A 18 -14.31 8.02 -7.13
CA PRO A 18 -14.33 7.10 -6.00
C PRO A 18 -14.68 7.94 -4.77
N ALA A 19 -15.89 7.72 -4.24
CA ALA A 19 -16.27 8.21 -2.94
C ALA A 19 -15.33 7.53 -1.96
N THR A 20 -14.26 8.21 -1.56
CA THR A 20 -13.46 7.81 -0.40
C THR A 20 -14.34 8.01 0.82
N THR A 21 -15.21 7.04 1.07
CA THR A 21 -15.95 6.93 2.33
C THR A 21 -14.90 6.88 3.43
N GLN A 22 -14.78 7.98 4.18
CA GLN A 22 -13.87 8.08 5.30
C GLN A 22 -14.54 7.38 6.48
N GLN A 23 -14.54 6.05 6.44
CA GLN A 23 -14.97 5.19 7.55
C GLN A 23 -13.90 5.17 8.65
N PRO A 24 -14.26 4.92 9.92
CA PRO A 24 -13.44 5.09 11.12
C PRO A 24 -12.04 4.45 10.96
N ARG A 25 -11.10 5.29 10.50
CA ARG A 25 -9.83 4.84 9.93
C ARG A 25 -8.89 4.29 11.01
N ALA A 26 -8.98 4.81 12.23
CA ALA A 26 -8.09 4.46 13.33
C ALA A 26 -8.39 3.06 13.92
N VAL A 27 -9.65 2.78 14.26
CA VAL A 27 -10.06 1.49 14.88
C VAL A 27 -9.82 0.32 13.92
N THR A 28 -10.07 0.53 12.63
CA THR A 28 -9.84 -0.49 11.61
C THR A 28 -8.34 -0.76 11.41
N SER A 29 -7.47 0.24 11.61
CA SER A 29 -6.02 0.09 11.43
C SER A 29 -5.41 -0.86 12.46
N TYR A 30 -5.72 -0.66 13.75
CA TYR A 30 -5.19 -1.52 14.82
C TYR A 30 -5.64 -2.97 14.68
N ARG A 31 -6.91 -3.20 14.32
CA ARG A 31 -7.43 -4.56 14.10
C ARG A 31 -6.68 -5.29 12.98
N LEU A 32 -6.45 -4.63 11.85
CA LEU A 32 -5.72 -5.20 10.71
C LEU A 32 -4.26 -5.50 11.06
N VAL A 33 -3.59 -4.61 11.81
CA VAL A 33 -2.22 -4.84 12.28
C VAL A 33 -2.17 -6.06 13.21
N GLY A 34 -3.13 -6.20 14.13
CA GLY A 34 -3.26 -7.38 14.99
C GLY A 34 -3.39 -8.69 14.20
N GLN A 35 -4.27 -8.73 13.20
CA GLN A 35 -4.46 -9.91 12.34
C GLN A 35 -3.20 -10.24 11.54
N ALA A 36 -2.54 -9.22 10.98
CA ALA A 36 -1.28 -9.40 10.25
C ALA A 36 -0.17 -9.93 11.15
N MET A 37 -0.05 -9.42 12.38
CA MET A 37 0.91 -9.92 13.36
C MET A 37 0.65 -11.39 13.70
N GLY A 38 -0.60 -11.80 13.91
CA GLY A 38 -0.95 -13.20 14.16
C GLY A 38 -0.49 -14.15 13.04
N ILE A 39 -0.62 -13.72 11.79
CA ILE A 39 -0.12 -14.48 10.63
C ILE A 39 1.41 -14.56 10.62
N LEU A 40 2.11 -13.47 10.99
CA LEU A 40 3.57 -13.49 11.07
C LEU A 40 4.08 -14.36 12.22
N MET A 41 3.42 -14.30 13.37
CA MET A 41 3.74 -15.13 14.53
C MET A 41 3.62 -16.60 14.17
N GLU A 42 2.50 -17.01 13.56
CA GLU A 42 2.22 -18.41 13.20
C GLU A 42 3.18 -18.94 12.12
N ARG A 43 3.56 -18.11 11.15
CA ARG A 43 4.35 -18.55 10.00
C ARG A 43 5.85 -18.48 10.19
N PHE A 44 6.33 -17.55 11.01
CA PHE A 44 7.75 -17.27 11.19
C PHE A 44 8.23 -17.54 12.62
N ASP A 45 7.39 -18.12 13.48
CA ASP A 45 7.69 -18.39 14.89
C ASP A 45 8.20 -17.13 15.61
N LEU A 46 7.51 -16.02 15.40
CA LEU A 46 7.88 -14.71 15.92
C LEU A 46 7.03 -14.30 17.11
N ASP A 47 7.64 -13.63 18.07
CA ASP A 47 6.93 -12.91 19.12
C ASP A 47 6.22 -11.66 18.57
N GLY A 48 5.19 -11.18 19.25
CA GLY A 48 4.40 -10.04 18.82
C GLY A 48 5.17 -8.75 18.67
N ASP A 49 6.17 -8.51 19.53
CA ASP A 49 7.01 -7.33 19.41
C ASP A 49 7.87 -7.38 18.14
N ARG A 50 8.39 -8.57 17.80
CA ARG A 50 9.15 -8.80 16.56
C ARG A 50 8.26 -8.67 15.33
N ALA A 51 7.06 -9.24 15.34
CA ALA A 51 6.12 -9.14 14.23
C ALA A 51 5.72 -7.67 13.96
N PHE A 52 5.47 -6.89 15.02
CA PHE A 52 5.18 -5.46 14.90
C PHE A 52 6.36 -4.68 14.33
N THR A 53 7.58 -4.96 14.81
CA THR A 53 8.80 -4.32 14.33
C THR A 53 9.02 -4.56 12.84
N ILE A 54 8.77 -5.78 12.35
CA ILE A 54 8.86 -6.10 10.92
C ILE A 54 7.83 -5.31 10.10
N LEU A 55 6.57 -5.29 10.53
CA LEU A 55 5.51 -4.50 9.88
C LEU A 55 5.86 -3.00 9.84
N LYS A 56 6.39 -2.46 10.93
CA LYS A 56 6.82 -1.06 11.04
C LYS A 56 7.97 -0.76 10.07
N ARG A 57 8.98 -1.63 10.03
CA ARG A 57 10.11 -1.48 9.10
C ARG A 57 9.64 -1.50 7.64
N TYR A 58 8.75 -2.41 7.29
CA TYR A 58 8.17 -2.48 5.93
C TYR A 58 7.37 -1.23 5.56
N SER A 59 6.57 -0.71 6.51
CA SER A 59 5.82 0.53 6.34
C SER A 59 6.73 1.72 6.06
N GLN A 60 7.82 1.85 6.82
CA GLN A 60 8.82 2.91 6.63
C GLN A 60 9.56 2.77 5.30
N ASP A 61 10.01 1.55 5.00
CA ASP A 61 10.75 1.20 3.80
C ASP A 61 9.98 1.51 2.51
N ASN A 62 8.66 1.29 2.52
CA ASN A 62 7.78 1.47 1.36
C ASN A 62 7.04 2.81 1.37
N ASN A 63 7.26 3.67 2.38
CA ASN A 63 6.49 4.89 2.62
C ASN A 63 4.96 4.65 2.59
N ARG A 64 4.52 3.47 3.04
CA ARG A 64 3.11 3.06 3.04
C ARG A 64 2.59 3.01 4.46
N LYS A 65 1.32 3.33 4.64
CA LYS A 65 0.67 3.29 5.96
C LYS A 65 0.72 1.86 6.51
N LEU A 66 1.02 1.70 7.80
CA LEU A 66 1.09 0.39 8.47
C LEU A 66 -0.15 -0.48 8.23
N ARG A 67 -1.34 0.12 8.22
CA ARG A 67 -2.62 -0.53 7.88
C ARG A 67 -2.61 -1.15 6.49
N ASP A 68 -2.04 -0.45 5.52
CA ASP A 68 -2.03 -0.84 4.12
C ASP A 68 -1.08 -2.04 3.89
N VAL A 69 0.08 -2.00 4.55
CA VAL A 69 1.02 -3.14 4.61
C VAL A 69 0.38 -4.34 5.30
N ALA A 70 -0.29 -4.13 6.44
CA ALA A 70 -1.00 -5.19 7.16
C ALA A 70 -2.13 -5.81 6.33
N GLN A 71 -2.93 -4.97 5.64
CA GLN A 71 -3.99 -5.43 4.75
C GLN A 71 -3.43 -6.25 3.59
N GLN A 72 -2.34 -5.79 2.98
CA GLN A 72 -1.66 -6.52 1.91
C GLN A 72 -1.09 -7.85 2.42
N LEU A 73 -0.52 -7.88 3.63
CA LEU A 73 -0.06 -9.13 4.24
C LEU A 73 -1.20 -10.14 4.44
N ILE A 74 -2.36 -9.68 4.92
CA ILE A 74 -3.53 -10.54 5.13
C ILE A 74 -4.04 -11.10 3.80
N ASP A 75 -4.14 -10.25 2.79
CA ASP A 75 -4.67 -10.59 1.46
C ASP A 75 -3.74 -11.53 0.70
N THR A 76 -2.45 -11.18 0.61
CA THR A 76 -1.47 -11.94 -0.18
C THR A 76 -0.87 -13.11 0.61
N ARG A 77 -1.04 -13.12 1.94
CA ARG A 77 -0.34 -14.01 2.89
C ARG A 77 1.19 -14.04 2.64
N LYS A 78 1.75 -12.99 2.07
CA LYS A 78 3.18 -12.88 1.75
C LYS A 78 3.62 -11.46 2.05
N LEU A 79 4.78 -11.32 2.69
CA LEU A 79 5.43 -10.02 2.81
C LEU A 79 5.88 -9.60 1.40
N PRO A 80 5.50 -8.41 0.90
CA PRO A 80 6.06 -7.90 -0.34
C PRO A 80 7.58 -7.78 -0.18
N ALA A 81 8.36 -8.22 -1.17
CA ALA A 81 9.81 -8.06 -1.11
C ALA A 81 10.18 -6.57 -1.01
N ASN A 82 11.07 -6.21 -0.09
CA ASN A 82 11.63 -4.86 0.05
C ASN A 82 12.31 -4.45 -1.27
N GLN A 83 11.77 -3.43 -1.95
CA GLN A 83 12.31 -2.85 -3.20
C GLN A 83 13.10 -1.55 -2.97
N ASN A 84 13.33 -1.16 -1.72
CA ASN A 84 14.11 0.01 -1.32
C ASN A 84 15.51 -0.44 -0.89
N SER A 85 16.40 -0.61 -1.87
CA SER A 85 17.85 -0.67 -1.66
C SER A 85 18.59 0.27 -2.64
N SER A 86 17.88 1.25 -3.19
CA SER A 86 18.34 2.01 -4.36
C SER A 86 19.07 3.33 -4.06
N THR A 87 19.37 3.68 -2.80
CA THR A 87 19.95 5.02 -2.52
C THR A 87 21.19 5.07 -1.65
N ASN A 88 21.72 3.96 -1.14
CA ASN A 88 22.99 3.98 -0.38
C ASN A 88 24.19 3.36 -1.11
N ARG A 89 24.19 3.39 -2.45
CA ARG A 89 25.28 2.86 -3.31
C ARG A 89 25.79 3.87 -4.34
N LEU A 90 25.72 5.17 -4.08
CA LEU A 90 26.22 6.21 -5.00
C LEU A 90 27.17 7.23 -4.37
N LEU A 91 27.75 6.92 -3.20
CA LEU A 91 28.92 7.65 -2.69
C LEU A 91 30.13 6.70 -2.69
N ALA A 92 30.58 6.31 -3.88
CA ALA A 92 31.97 5.91 -4.05
C ALA A 92 32.80 7.19 -4.03
N PRO A 93 33.81 7.37 -3.15
CA PRO A 93 34.89 8.28 -3.48
C PRO A 93 35.62 7.65 -4.67
N GLU A 94 35.44 8.24 -5.85
CA GLU A 94 36.29 7.99 -7.02
C GLU A 94 37.76 8.03 -6.56
N PRO A 95 38.60 7.04 -6.92
CA PRO A 95 40.03 7.11 -6.63
C PRO A 95 40.60 8.29 -7.41
N VAL A 96 41.03 9.32 -6.69
CA VAL A 96 41.84 10.39 -7.27
C VAL A 96 43.21 9.79 -7.58
N VAL A 97 43.54 9.77 -8.87
CA VAL A 97 44.83 9.39 -9.48
C VAL A 97 46.00 10.10 -8.80
#